data_AF-A0A4R0E8H6-F1
#
_entry.id   AF-A0A4R0E8H6-F1
#
_cell.length_a   1.000
_cell.length_b   1.000
_cell.length_c   1.000
_cell.angle_alpha   90.00
_cell.angle_beta   90.00
_cell.angle_gamma   90.00
#
_symmetry.space_group_name_H-M   'P 1'
#
loop_
_entity.id
_entity.type
_entity.pdbx_description
1 polymer ?
#
loop_
_entity_poly.entity_id
_entity_poly.type
_entity_poly.pdbx_seq_one_letter_code
_entity_poly.pdbx_strand_id
1 'polypeptide(L)'
;MKQREVLGIKLPDPPKYSFTANALIEAYNTIARSRRYEHTPLALGAEDIKSYLELYELPCELHIFIDCIFALDNLFIDESHKRMSKR
;
A
#
# COMPACT_ATOMS: atom_id res chain seq x y z
N MET A 1 -4.36 -24.44 -16.66
CA MET A 1 -4.62 -25.14 -15.37
C MET A 1 -4.50 -26.66 -15.49
N LYS A 2 -5.15 -27.30 -16.49
CA LYS A 2 -5.14 -28.77 -16.69
C LYS A 2 -3.78 -29.49 -16.76
N GLN A 3 -2.69 -28.86 -17.21
CA GLN A 3 -1.38 -29.54 -17.30
C GLN A 3 -0.67 -29.71 -15.95
N ARG A 4 -0.99 -28.90 -14.93
CA ARG A 4 -0.25 -28.88 -13.64
C ARG A 4 -0.80 -29.86 -12.62
N GLU A 5 -2.10 -30.11 -12.65
CA GLU A 5 -2.77 -31.14 -11.83
C GLU A 5 -2.30 -32.55 -12.19
N VAL A 6 -1.99 -32.78 -13.48
CA VAL A 6 -1.40 -34.04 -14.00
C VAL A 6 -0.01 -34.32 -13.42
N LEU A 7 0.72 -33.28 -12.99
CA LEU A 7 2.05 -33.40 -12.40
C LEU A 7 2.03 -33.63 -10.87
N GLY A 8 0.85 -33.73 -10.25
CA GLY A 8 0.72 -33.95 -8.80
C GLY A 8 1.18 -32.77 -7.93
N ILE A 9 1.44 -31.61 -8.54
CA ILE A 9 1.90 -30.41 -7.84
C ILE A 9 0.69 -29.76 -7.18
N LYS A 10 0.51 -29.99 -5.87
CA LYS A 10 -0.43 -29.22 -5.06
C LYS A 10 0.05 -27.78 -4.96
N LEU A 11 -0.85 -26.84 -5.26
CA LEU A 11 -0.60 -25.43 -4.97
C LEU A 11 -0.50 -25.25 -3.44
N PRO A 12 0.35 -24.33 -2.97
CA PRO A 12 0.34 -23.96 -1.57
C PRO A 12 -1.06 -23.42 -1.21
N ASP A 13 -1.47 -23.67 0.02
CA ASP A 13 -2.68 -23.05 0.55
C ASP A 13 -2.57 -21.52 0.44
N PRO A 14 -3.70 -20.82 0.19
CA PRO A 14 -3.68 -19.37 0.14
C PRO A 14 -3.13 -18.80 1.45
N PRO A 15 -2.45 -17.64 1.39
CA PRO A 15 -1.93 -17.01 2.59
C PRO A 15 -3.07 -16.73 3.58
N LYS A 16 -2.80 -16.96 4.86
CA LYS A 16 -3.71 -16.57 5.93
C LYS A 16 -3.81 -15.05 5.99
N TYR A 17 -4.93 -14.56 6.52
CA TYR A 17 -5.10 -13.14 6.76
C TYR A 17 -3.98 -12.59 7.65
N SER A 18 -3.40 -11.46 7.25
CA SER A 18 -2.35 -10.79 8.00
C SER A 18 -2.89 -9.51 8.62
N PHE A 19 -3.00 -9.49 9.94
CA PHE A 19 -3.42 -8.31 10.70
C PHE A 19 -2.44 -7.14 10.51
N THR A 20 -1.14 -7.41 10.44
CA THR A 20 -0.12 -6.40 10.15
C THR A 20 -0.31 -5.79 8.78
N ALA A 21 -0.60 -6.61 7.74
CA ALA A 21 -0.85 -6.09 6.40
C ALA A 21 -2.12 -5.22 6.36
N ASN A 22 -3.18 -5.63 7.07
CA ASN A 22 -4.39 -4.82 7.17
C ASN A 22 -4.14 -3.49 7.89
N ALA A 23 -3.41 -3.51 9.01
CA ALA A 23 -3.05 -2.29 9.74
C ALA A 23 -2.21 -1.33 8.89
N LEU A 24 -1.30 -1.85 8.05
CA LEU A 24 -0.54 -1.04 7.08
C LEU A 24 -1.45 -0.35 6.05
N ILE A 25 -2.45 -1.07 5.53
CA ILE A 25 -3.42 -0.52 4.59
C ILE A 25 -4.28 0.56 5.26
N GLU A 26 -4.73 0.32 6.50
CA GLU A 26 -5.49 1.30 7.28
C GLU A 26 -4.67 2.55 7.60
N ALA A 27 -3.39 2.38 7.95
CA ALA A 27 -2.45 3.47 8.16
C ALA A 27 -2.26 4.30 6.87
N TYR A 28 -1.99 3.64 5.73
CA TYR A 28 -1.91 4.32 4.44
C TYR A 28 -3.18 5.09 4.11
N ASN A 29 -4.35 4.47 4.29
CA ASN A 29 -5.63 5.13 4.04
C ASN A 29 -5.83 6.38 4.91
N THR A 30 -5.34 6.34 6.15
CA THR A 30 -5.38 7.48 7.07
C THR A 30 -4.44 8.60 6.61
N ILE A 31 -3.19 8.26 6.31
CA ILE A 31 -2.18 9.22 5.84
C ILE A 31 -2.61 9.84 4.50
N ALA A 32 -3.12 9.04 3.57
CA ALA A 32 -3.55 9.49 2.23
C ALA A 32 -4.65 10.56 2.26
N ARG A 33 -5.31 10.78 3.40
CA ARG A 33 -6.28 11.88 3.59
C ARG A 33 -5.63 13.25 3.66
N SER A 34 -4.35 13.34 4.05
CA SER A 34 -3.61 14.61 4.03
C SER A 34 -3.09 14.97 2.62
N ARG A 35 -3.27 14.06 1.64
CA ARG A 35 -2.77 14.25 0.29
C ARG A 35 -3.30 15.54 -0.31
N ARG A 36 -2.37 16.35 -0.80
CA ARG A 36 -2.66 17.56 -1.56
C ARG A 36 -2.93 17.22 -3.02
N TYR A 37 -3.84 17.97 -3.63
CA TYR A 37 -4.22 17.86 -5.03
C TYR A 37 -4.07 19.23 -5.69
N GLU A 38 -3.35 19.27 -6.80
CA GLU A 38 -3.37 20.40 -7.73
C GLU A 38 -4.24 20.00 -8.93
N HIS A 39 -3.61 19.63 -10.04
CA HIS A 39 -4.27 18.96 -11.18
C HIS A 39 -4.10 17.43 -11.14
N THR A 40 -3.10 16.96 -10.41
CA THR A 40 -2.78 15.55 -10.15
C THR A 40 -2.60 15.35 -8.64
N PRO A 41 -2.78 14.12 -8.13
CA PRO A 41 -2.39 13.81 -6.76
C PRO A 41 -0.89 14.04 -6.57
N LEU A 42 -0.50 14.78 -5.53
CA LEU A 42 0.90 14.90 -5.13
C LEU A 42 1.30 13.70 -4.27
N ALA A 43 2.56 13.29 -4.35
CA ALA A 43 3.12 12.21 -3.52
C ALA A 43 3.08 12.61 -2.03
N LEU A 44 2.90 11.61 -1.18
CA LEU A 44 2.98 11.80 0.27
C LEU A 44 4.42 12.09 0.68
N GLY A 45 4.60 13.05 1.59
CA GLY A 45 5.90 13.45 2.11
C GLY A 45 6.20 12.81 3.46
N ALA A 46 7.45 12.99 3.90
CA ALA A 46 7.87 12.59 5.24
C ALA A 46 7.06 13.25 6.36
N GLU A 47 6.55 14.48 6.13
CA GLU A 47 5.74 15.19 7.11
C GLU A 47 4.37 14.54 7.32
N ASP A 48 3.73 14.05 6.25
CA ASP A 48 2.45 13.34 6.33
C ASP A 48 2.58 12.06 7.18
N ILE A 49 3.71 11.36 7.05
CA ILE A 49 4.03 10.20 7.87
C ILE A 49 4.27 10.59 9.33
N LYS A 50 5.09 11.62 9.58
CA LYS A 50 5.37 12.09 10.95
C LYS A 50 4.10 12.46 11.70
N SER A 51 3.18 13.21 11.08
CA SER A 51 1.91 13.57 11.71
C SER A 51 1.05 12.34 12.07
N TYR A 52 1.13 11.26 11.30
CA TYR A 52 0.47 9.99 11.67
C TYR A 52 1.16 9.35 12.89
N LEU A 53 2.49 9.33 12.91
CA LEU A 53 3.27 8.73 14.01
C LEU A 53 3.15 9.50 15.34
N GLU A 54 2.73 10.76 15.31
CA GLU A 54 2.39 11.53 16.51
C GLU A 54 1.11 11.04 17.19
N LEU A 55 0.22 10.36 16.45
CA LEU A 55 -1.11 9.98 16.91
C LEU A 55 -1.30 8.47 17.07
N TYR A 56 -0.50 7.66 16.37
CA TYR A 56 -0.71 6.22 16.27
C TYR A 56 0.57 5.43 16.53
N GLU A 57 0.41 4.23 17.09
CA GLU A 57 1.48 3.25 17.21
C GLU A 57 1.73 2.53 15.87
N LEU A 58 2.98 2.12 15.67
CA LEU A 58 3.37 1.42 14.45
C LEU A 58 3.01 -0.07 14.50
N PRO A 59 2.45 -0.63 13.41
CA PRO A 59 2.15 -2.06 13.33
C PRO A 59 3.39 -2.94 13.05
N CYS A 60 4.55 -2.33 12.76
CA CYS A 60 5.83 -2.98 12.46
C CYS A 60 7.00 -1.99 12.63
N GLU A 61 8.23 -2.43 12.36
CA GLU A 61 9.41 -1.59 12.42
C GLU A 61 9.30 -0.37 11.48
N LEU A 62 9.75 0.78 11.96
CA LEU A 62 9.59 2.07 11.28
C LEU A 62 10.05 2.06 9.81
N HIS A 63 11.20 1.45 9.51
CA HIS A 63 11.71 1.39 8.13
C HIS A 63 10.80 0.56 7.22
N ILE A 64 10.28 -0.57 7.71
CA ILE A 64 9.32 -1.41 6.97
C ILE A 64 8.02 -0.65 6.74
N PHE A 65 7.52 0.03 7.78
CA PHE A 65 6.33 0.84 7.69
C PHE A 65 6.47 1.92 6.61
N ILE A 66 7.54 2.71 6.66
CA ILE A 66 7.82 3.78 5.69
C ILE A 66 7.89 3.21 4.26
N ASP A 67 8.64 2.13 4.05
CA ASP A 67 8.78 1.50 2.74
C ASP A 67 7.43 1.02 2.21
N CYS A 68 6.59 0.42 3.05
CA CYS A 68 5.24 0.00 2.68
C CYS A 68 4.34 1.18 2.33
N ILE A 69 4.35 2.27 3.13
CA ILE A 69 3.54 3.46 2.86
C ILE A 69 3.93 4.08 1.52
N PHE A 70 5.22 4.24 1.23
CA PHE A 70 5.67 4.78 -0.04
C PHE A 70 5.41 3.85 -1.23
N ALA A 71 5.51 2.53 -1.03
CA ALA A 71 5.15 1.57 -2.07
C ALA A 71 3.66 1.68 -2.45
N LEU A 72 2.77 1.74 -1.45
CA LEU A 72 1.34 1.94 -1.65
C LEU A 72 1.04 3.31 -2.31
N ASP A 73 1.76 4.36 -1.90
CA ASP A 73 1.66 5.70 -2.47
C ASP A 73 2.00 5.71 -3.97
N ASN A 74 3.14 5.12 -4.33
CA ASN A 74 3.60 5.03 -5.72
C ASN A 74 2.58 4.28 -6.59
N LEU A 75 2.02 3.17 -6.11
CA LEU A 75 0.98 2.43 -6.83
C LEU A 75 -0.25 3.32 -7.12
N PHE A 76 -0.68 4.10 -6.14
CA PHE A 76 -1.80 5.03 -6.31
C PHE A 76 -1.50 6.15 -7.32
N ILE A 77 -0.31 6.76 -7.24
CA ILE A 77 0.12 7.81 -8.17
C ILE A 77 0.21 7.26 -9.60
N ASP A 78 0.83 6.09 -9.78
CA ASP A 78 0.94 5.43 -11.08
C ASP A 78 -0.44 5.13 -11.69
N GLU A 79 -1.36 4.59 -10.90
CA GLU A 79 -2.72 4.36 -11.37
C GLU A 79 -3.44 5.65 -11.73
N SER A 80 -3.27 6.71 -10.93
CA SER A 80 -3.88 8.02 -11.16
C SER A 80 -3.39 8.62 -12.48
N HIS A 81 -2.07 8.60 -12.72
CA HIS A 81 -1.48 9.05 -13.98
C HIS A 81 -1.97 8.22 -15.18
N LYS A 82 -2.02 6.89 -15.05
CA LYS A 82 -2.54 6.01 -16.11
C LYS A 82 -4.00 6.31 -16.46
N ARG A 83 -4.83 6.63 -15.46
CA ARG A 83 -6.25 6.98 -15.67
C ARG A 83 -6.40 8.35 -16.33
N MET A 84 -5.57 9.31 -15.96
CA MET A 84 -5.58 10.65 -16.57
C MET A 84 -5.07 10.64 -18.02
N SER A 85 -4.06 9.83 -18.33
CA SER A 85 -3.51 9.71 -19.69
C SER A 85 -4.43 8.95 -20.67
N LYS A 86 -5.40 8.17 -20.17
CA LYS A 86 -6.38 7.45 -21.00
C LYS A 86 -7.61 8.31 -21.38
N ARG A 87 -7.64 9.56 -20.91
CA ARG A 87 -8.68 10.55 -21.22
C ARG A 87 -8.21 11.44 -22.36
#